data_AF-A0A1G5SJ57-F1
#
_entry.id   AF-A0A1G5SJ57-F1
#
_cell.length_a   1.000
_cell.length_b   1.000
_cell.length_c   1.000
_cell.angle_alpha   90.00
_cell.angle_beta   90.00
_cell.angle_gamma   90.00
#
_symmetry.space_group_name_H-M   'P 1'
#
loop_
_entity.id
_entity.type
_entity.pdbx_description
1 polymer ?
#
loop_
_entity_poly.entity_id
_entity_poly.type
_entity_poly.pdbx_seq_one_letter_code
_entity_poly.pdbx_strand_id
1 'polypeptide(L)'
;MKIKSKNFRVQEGEQVDLKKWPTRVKPVYKSKKKYKQYLGEQVEELSELQRLHYASNRYAVLLIFQAMDAAGKDGAIRHVMSGVNPQGCQVFSFKHPSATELEHDFLWRTTRSLPERGRIGIFNRSYYEEVLIVRVHPEILCGQGLPDGLLDEKTIWRERYRGSGEPSLS
;
A
#
# COMPACT_ATOMS: atom_id res chain seq x y z
N MET A 1 2.14 4.58 23.69
CA MET A 1 1.91 3.12 23.46
C MET A 1 3.15 2.49 22.83
N LYS A 2 3.68 1.35 23.32
CA LYS A 2 4.85 0.70 22.70
C LYS A 2 4.41 -0.48 21.81
N ILE A 3 4.35 -0.26 20.51
CA ILE A 3 4.18 -1.32 19.52
C ILE A 3 5.58 -1.84 19.15
N LYS A 4 5.78 -3.16 19.21
CA LYS A 4 6.99 -3.80 18.69
C LYS A 4 6.85 -3.95 17.17
N SER A 5 7.27 -2.93 16.42
CA SER A 5 7.15 -2.91 14.95
C SER A 5 7.80 -4.12 14.27
N LYS A 6 8.87 -4.66 14.85
CA LYS A 6 9.54 -5.89 14.37
C LYS A 6 8.60 -7.09 14.25
N ASN A 7 7.55 -7.17 15.06
CA ASN A 7 6.58 -8.26 15.00
C ASN A 7 5.65 -8.17 13.77
N PHE A 8 5.65 -7.05 13.06
CA PHE A 8 4.75 -6.76 11.94
C PHE A 8 5.52 -6.50 10.63
N ARG A 9 6.85 -6.69 10.64
CA ARG A 9 7.72 -6.42 9.50
C ARG A 9 8.25 -7.71 8.94
N VAL A 10 7.91 -7.99 7.68
CA VAL A 10 8.56 -9.02 6.86
C VAL A 10 9.94 -8.52 6.45
N GLN A 11 10.98 -9.34 6.61
CA GLN A 11 12.33 -9.01 6.13
C GLN A 11 12.51 -9.39 4.67
N GLU A 12 13.45 -8.72 4.00
CA GLU A 12 13.83 -9.07 2.63
C GLU A 12 14.33 -10.53 2.56
N GLY A 13 13.82 -11.28 1.57
CA GLY A 13 14.14 -12.70 1.38
C GLY A 13 13.45 -13.66 2.34
N GLU A 14 12.66 -13.19 3.31
CA GLU A 14 11.93 -14.05 4.23
C GLU A 14 10.73 -14.70 3.52
N GLN A 15 10.62 -16.03 3.59
CA GLN A 15 9.43 -16.73 3.12
C GLN A 15 8.28 -16.53 4.12
N VAL A 16 7.17 -15.97 3.63
CA VAL A 16 6.00 -15.65 4.46
C VAL A 16 4.96 -16.76 4.35
N ASP A 17 4.68 -17.42 5.48
CA ASP A 17 3.49 -18.28 5.64
C ASP A 17 2.43 -17.54 6.47
N LEU A 18 1.43 -16.98 5.79
CA LEU A 18 0.35 -16.21 6.42
C LEU A 18 -0.43 -16.99 7.48
N LYS A 19 -0.43 -18.34 7.44
CA LYS A 19 -1.10 -19.16 8.47
C LYS A 19 -0.45 -19.00 9.85
N LYS A 20 0.82 -18.61 9.89
CA LYS A 20 1.58 -18.36 11.13
C LYS A 20 1.39 -16.93 11.66
N TRP A 21 0.75 -16.05 10.90
CA TRP A 21 0.54 -14.66 11.28
C TRP A 21 -0.85 -14.47 11.89
N PRO A 22 -0.94 -14.09 13.18
CA PRO A 22 -2.24 -13.99 13.84
C PRO A 22 -3.05 -12.80 13.31
N THR A 23 -4.29 -13.06 12.87
CA THR A 23 -5.24 -12.00 12.45
C THR A 23 -5.82 -11.21 13.62
N ARG A 24 -5.71 -11.75 14.84
CA ARG A 24 -6.07 -11.08 16.08
C ARG A 24 -4.86 -10.99 16.99
N VAL A 25 -4.42 -9.76 17.25
CA VAL A 25 -3.33 -9.49 18.20
C VAL A 25 -3.87 -9.14 19.58
N LYS A 26 -3.06 -9.42 20.62
CA LYS A 26 -3.39 -8.99 21.99
C LYS A 26 -3.47 -7.46 22.03
N PRO A 27 -4.47 -6.87 22.71
CA PRO A 27 -4.57 -5.42 22.84
C PRO A 27 -3.28 -4.82 23.40
N VAL A 28 -2.76 -3.81 22.72
CA VAL A 28 -1.58 -3.03 23.13
C VAL A 28 -1.92 -1.91 24.12
N TYR A 29 -3.18 -1.84 24.55
CA TYR A 29 -3.74 -0.84 25.45
C TYR A 29 -4.53 -1.50 26.58
N LYS A 30 -4.53 -0.88 27.76
CA LYS A 30 -5.20 -1.40 28.97
C LYS A 30 -6.72 -1.18 28.98
N SER A 31 -7.22 -0.18 28.25
CA SER A 31 -8.64 0.15 28.16
C SER A 31 -8.94 0.99 26.93
N LYS A 32 -10.22 1.03 26.51
CA LYS A 32 -10.67 1.90 25.40
C LYS A 32 -10.35 3.38 25.66
N LYS A 33 -10.42 3.84 26.91
CA LYS A 33 -10.05 5.21 27.30
C LYS A 33 -8.57 5.48 27.05
N LYS A 34 -7.68 4.56 27.47
CA LYS A 34 -6.24 4.69 27.24
C LYS A 34 -5.87 4.58 25.77
N TYR A 35 -6.57 3.75 24.99
CA TYR A 35 -6.41 3.71 23.54
C TYR A 35 -6.69 5.07 22.90
N LYS A 36 -7.85 5.69 23.20
CA LYS A 36 -8.20 7.01 22.66
C LYS A 36 -7.18 8.09 23.03
N GLN A 37 -6.67 8.05 24.27
CA GLN A 37 -5.61 8.96 24.71
C GLN A 37 -4.34 8.80 23.86
N TYR A 38 -3.82 7.57 23.73
CA TYR A 38 -2.62 7.33 22.93
C TYR A 38 -2.81 7.67 21.46
N LEU A 39 -3.99 7.38 20.90
CA LEU A 39 -4.30 7.73 19.53
C LEU A 39 -4.24 9.25 19.32
N GLY A 40 -4.81 10.04 20.26
CA GLY A 40 -4.73 11.51 20.21
C GLY A 40 -3.30 12.02 20.23
N GLU A 41 -2.48 11.55 21.17
CA GLU A 41 -1.06 11.92 21.30
C GLU A 41 -0.28 11.60 20.00
N GLN A 42 -0.52 10.44 19.39
CA GLN A 42 0.15 10.02 18.16
C GLN A 42 -0.31 10.80 16.92
N VAL A 43 -1.59 11.17 16.87
CA VAL A 43 -2.14 11.98 15.77
C VAL A 43 -1.57 13.40 15.82
N GLU A 44 -1.38 13.96 17.01
CA GLU A 44 -0.73 15.26 17.21
C GLU A 44 0.76 15.21 16.82
N GLU A 45 1.49 14.18 17.26
CA GLU A 45 2.89 13.95 16.85
C GLU A 45 3.02 13.81 15.32
N LEU A 46 2.12 13.03 14.68
CA LEU A 46 2.09 12.87 13.24
C LEU A 46 1.84 14.19 12.50
N SER A 47 0.97 15.06 13.04
CA SER A 47 0.70 16.39 12.49
C SER A 47 1.96 17.25 12.44
N GLU A 48 2.70 17.33 13.56
CA GLU A 48 3.94 18.11 13.63
C GLU A 48 5.02 17.55 12.70
N LEU A 49 5.20 16.23 12.67
CA LEU A 49 6.14 15.58 11.75
C LEU A 49 5.76 15.84 10.29
N GLN A 50 4.47 15.79 9.95
CA GLN A 50 4.00 16.07 8.60
C GLN A 50 4.24 17.53 8.21
N ARG A 51 4.04 18.48 9.13
CA ARG A 51 4.34 19.90 8.91
C ARG A 51 5.82 20.12 8.60
N LEU A 52 6.71 19.49 9.35
CA LEU A 52 8.15 19.53 9.11
C LEU A 52 8.53 18.87 7.77
N HIS A 53 7.96 17.70 7.48
CA HIS A 53 8.17 17.00 6.21
C HIS A 53 7.79 17.88 5.01
N TYR A 54 6.61 18.49 5.07
CA TYR A 54 6.11 19.39 4.04
C TYR A 54 7.01 20.62 3.85
N ALA A 55 7.39 21.28 4.94
CA ALA A 55 8.29 22.43 4.89
C ALA A 55 9.69 22.07 4.36
N SER A 56 10.19 20.87 4.67
CA SER A 56 11.52 20.44 4.21
C SER A 56 11.58 20.23 2.70
N ASN A 57 10.48 19.78 2.09
CA ASN A 57 10.35 19.51 0.66
C ASN A 57 11.51 18.68 0.05
N ARG A 58 12.07 17.72 0.80
CA ARG A 58 13.22 16.90 0.35
C ARG A 58 12.86 15.50 -0.06
N TYR A 59 11.96 14.86 0.68
CA TYR A 59 11.53 13.48 0.48
C TYR A 59 10.04 13.43 0.24
N ALA A 60 9.56 12.32 -0.33
CA ALA A 60 8.15 11.98 -0.38
C ALA A 60 7.92 10.70 0.44
N VAL A 61 6.71 10.55 1.01
CA VAL A 61 6.34 9.33 1.73
C VAL A 61 5.18 8.67 1.01
N LEU A 62 5.33 7.41 0.62
CA LEU A 62 4.27 6.60 0.04
C LEU A 62 3.83 5.53 1.03
N LEU A 63 2.54 5.51 1.36
CA LEU A 63 1.91 4.48 2.17
C LEU A 63 1.00 3.63 1.28
N ILE A 64 1.32 2.35 1.13
CA ILE A 64 0.51 1.41 0.36
C ILE A 64 -0.31 0.56 1.33
N PHE A 65 -1.62 0.56 1.15
CA PHE A 65 -2.52 -0.32 1.88
C PHE A 65 -3.02 -1.40 0.92
N GLN A 66 -2.76 -2.67 1.28
CA GLN A 66 -3.35 -3.83 0.63
C GLN A 66 -4.08 -4.71 1.65
N ALA A 67 -5.30 -5.10 1.30
CA ALA A 67 -6.15 -5.94 2.14
C ALA A 67 -7.32 -6.51 1.32
N MET A 68 -7.85 -7.64 1.77
CA MET A 68 -9.11 -8.20 1.26
C MET A 68 -10.28 -7.21 1.46
N ASP A 69 -11.36 -7.39 0.69
CA ASP A 69 -12.57 -6.63 0.88
C ASP A 69 -13.10 -6.75 2.32
N ALA A 70 -13.69 -5.67 2.82
CA ALA A 70 -14.18 -5.53 4.19
C ALA A 70 -13.12 -5.67 5.32
N ALA A 71 -11.83 -5.68 5.02
CA ALA A 71 -10.77 -5.73 6.04
C ALA A 71 -10.60 -4.44 6.89
N GLY A 72 -11.38 -3.38 6.62
CA GLY A 72 -11.40 -2.15 7.44
C GLY A 72 -10.35 -1.10 7.09
N LYS A 73 -9.69 -1.24 5.94
CA LYS A 73 -8.70 -0.32 5.37
C LYS A 73 -9.12 1.15 5.36
N ASP A 74 -10.32 1.43 4.85
CA ASP A 74 -10.81 2.81 4.72
C ASP A 74 -10.98 3.49 6.08
N GLY A 75 -11.42 2.73 7.09
CA GLY A 75 -11.50 3.20 8.46
C GLY A 75 -10.13 3.48 9.06
N ALA A 76 -9.15 2.60 8.81
CA ALA A 76 -7.77 2.79 9.27
C ALA A 76 -7.13 4.04 8.65
N ILE A 77 -7.27 4.23 7.33
CA ILE A 77 -6.79 5.42 6.62
C ILE A 77 -7.45 6.67 7.22
N ARG A 78 -8.78 6.69 7.37
CA ARG A 78 -9.50 7.84 7.93
C ARG A 78 -9.00 8.21 9.33
N HIS A 79 -8.76 7.22 10.19
CA HIS A 79 -8.31 7.46 11.56
C HIS A 79 -6.85 7.91 11.65
N VAL A 80 -5.95 7.34 10.86
CA VAL A 80 -4.54 7.77 10.87
C VAL A 80 -4.41 9.18 10.29
N MET A 81 -5.20 9.50 9.28
CA MET A 81 -5.07 10.75 8.55
C MET A 81 -5.88 11.91 9.15
N SER A 82 -6.64 11.69 10.22
CA SER A 82 -7.48 12.75 10.80
C SER A 82 -6.71 13.93 11.41
N GLY A 83 -5.41 13.79 11.69
CA GLY A 83 -4.54 14.90 12.14
C GLY A 83 -3.57 15.40 11.09
N VAL A 84 -3.59 14.86 9.88
CA VAL A 84 -2.69 15.30 8.80
C VAL A 84 -3.33 16.46 8.05
N ASN A 85 -2.55 17.52 7.76
CA ASN A 85 -3.06 18.61 6.93
C ASN A 85 -3.35 18.07 5.52
N PRO A 86 -4.59 18.21 5.00
CA PRO A 86 -4.96 17.67 3.70
C PRO A 86 -4.14 18.25 2.53
N GLN A 87 -3.55 19.45 2.66
CA GLN A 87 -2.68 19.99 1.62
C GLN A 87 -1.39 19.15 1.44
N GLY A 88 -0.89 18.57 2.54
CA GLY A 88 0.31 17.73 2.55
C GLY A 88 0.05 16.26 2.25
N CYS A 89 -1.20 15.85 1.98
CA CYS A 89 -1.56 14.46 1.75
C CYS A 89 -2.49 14.27 0.56
N GLN A 90 -2.28 13.18 -0.18
CA GLN A 90 -3.16 12.73 -1.26
C GLN A 90 -3.48 11.25 -1.13
N VAL A 91 -4.73 10.88 -1.41
CA VAL A 91 -5.20 9.49 -1.37
C VAL A 91 -5.66 9.10 -2.76
N PHE A 92 -5.10 8.01 -3.30
CA PHE A 92 -5.51 7.40 -4.56
C PHE A 92 -6.06 6.01 -4.29
N SER A 93 -7.26 5.76 -4.79
CA SER A 93 -7.92 4.45 -4.69
C SER A 93 -7.94 3.79 -6.05
N PHE A 94 -7.20 2.70 -6.22
CA PHE A 94 -7.12 1.98 -7.50
C PHE A 94 -8.18 0.90 -7.57
N LYS A 95 -8.96 0.90 -8.65
CA LYS A 95 -9.94 -0.14 -8.97
C LYS A 95 -9.49 -0.91 -10.22
N HIS A 96 -10.43 -1.60 -10.89
CA HIS A 96 -10.18 -2.11 -12.23
C HIS A 96 -9.65 -1.00 -13.15
N PRO A 97 -8.62 -1.30 -13.99
CA PRO A 97 -8.10 -0.34 -14.95
C PRO A 97 -9.19 0.15 -15.91
N SER A 98 -9.17 1.44 -16.22
CA SER A 98 -9.97 2.00 -17.31
C SER A 98 -9.40 1.62 -18.69
N ALA A 99 -10.18 1.81 -19.76
CA ALA A 99 -9.69 1.58 -21.13
C ALA A 99 -8.39 2.34 -21.42
N THR A 100 -8.30 3.62 -21.05
CA THR A 100 -7.06 4.41 -21.21
C THR A 100 -5.89 3.84 -20.42
N GLU A 101 -6.14 3.30 -19.22
CA GLU A 101 -5.08 2.68 -18.41
C GLU A 101 -4.59 1.36 -18.99
N LEU A 102 -5.46 0.61 -19.71
CA LEU A 102 -5.10 -0.64 -20.38
C LEU A 102 -4.25 -0.43 -21.63
N GLU A 103 -4.27 0.76 -22.23
CA GLU A 103 -3.38 1.16 -23.35
C GLU A 103 -1.95 1.47 -22.88
N HIS A 104 -1.66 1.36 -21.58
CA HIS A 104 -0.36 1.60 -20.99
C HIS A 104 0.13 0.40 -20.19
N ASP A 105 1.43 0.39 -19.84
CA ASP A 105 1.95 -0.62 -18.92
C ASP A 105 1.28 -0.51 -17.54
N PHE A 106 1.23 -1.62 -16.81
CA PHE A 106 0.49 -1.72 -15.56
C PHE A 106 1.00 -0.77 -14.44
N LEU A 107 2.27 -0.33 -14.50
CA LEU A 107 2.84 0.60 -13.54
C LEU A 107 2.46 2.04 -13.84
N TRP A 108 2.14 2.38 -15.09
CA TRP A 108 1.90 3.74 -15.55
C TRP A 108 0.93 4.51 -14.64
N ARG A 109 -0.27 3.96 -14.40
CA ARG A 109 -1.31 4.65 -13.61
C ARG A 109 -0.87 4.93 -12.17
N THR A 110 -0.16 3.99 -11.56
CA THR A 110 0.31 4.14 -10.17
C THR A 110 1.52 5.07 -10.10
N THR A 111 2.40 5.02 -11.10
CA THR A 111 3.57 5.89 -11.21
C THR A 111 3.16 7.35 -11.35
N ARG A 112 2.10 7.62 -12.13
CA ARG A 112 1.51 8.98 -12.25
C ARG A 112 0.95 9.53 -10.95
N SER A 113 0.59 8.66 -10.01
CA SER A 113 0.03 9.03 -8.71
C SER A 113 1.05 9.09 -7.58
N LEU A 114 2.34 8.88 -7.87
CA LEU A 114 3.39 8.96 -6.85
C LEU A 114 3.40 10.36 -6.19
N PRO A 115 3.66 10.43 -4.87
CA PRO A 115 3.71 11.68 -4.16
C PRO A 115 4.91 12.53 -4.58
N GLU A 116 4.64 13.82 -4.75
CA GLU A 116 5.67 14.84 -4.84
C GLU A 116 6.43 14.97 -3.51
N ARG A 117 7.60 15.60 -3.55
CA ARG A 117 8.38 15.90 -2.35
C ARG A 117 7.57 16.77 -1.37
N GLY A 118 7.83 16.58 -0.08
CA GLY A 118 7.07 17.20 1.01
C GLY A 118 5.68 16.60 1.24
N ARG A 119 5.19 15.72 0.36
CA ARG A 119 3.84 15.17 0.46
C ARG A 119 3.84 13.71 0.93
N ILE A 120 2.69 13.31 1.45
CA ILE A 120 2.35 11.93 1.78
C ILE A 120 1.36 11.44 0.71
N GLY A 121 1.70 10.38 0.00
CA GLY A 121 0.82 9.67 -0.91
C GLY A 121 0.27 8.42 -0.23
N ILE A 122 -1.03 8.18 -0.35
CA ILE A 122 -1.68 6.98 0.16
C ILE A 122 -2.30 6.24 -0.99
N PHE A 123 -1.86 5.01 -1.19
CA PHE A 123 -2.41 4.09 -2.18
C PHE A 123 -3.36 3.13 -1.49
N ASN A 124 -4.66 3.34 -1.72
CA ASN A 124 -5.70 2.39 -1.38
C ASN A 124 -5.85 1.41 -2.55
N ARG A 125 -5.16 0.26 -2.42
CA ARG A 125 -4.80 -0.66 -3.52
C ARG A 125 -3.68 -0.02 -4.33
N SER A 126 -2.99 -0.78 -5.15
CA SER A 126 -1.74 -0.32 -5.78
C SER A 126 -1.35 -1.22 -6.95
N TYR A 127 -0.14 -1.09 -7.45
CA TYR A 127 0.43 -1.98 -8.46
C TYR A 127 0.50 -3.44 -7.99
N TYR A 128 0.46 -3.72 -6.69
CA TYR A 128 0.34 -5.10 -6.19
C TYR A 128 -0.93 -5.83 -6.67
N GLU A 129 -1.99 -5.12 -7.09
CA GLU A 129 -3.17 -5.78 -7.69
C GLU A 129 -2.80 -6.59 -8.94
N GLU A 130 -1.73 -6.21 -9.63
CA GLU A 130 -1.25 -6.81 -10.87
C GLU A 130 -0.54 -8.15 -10.66
N VAL A 131 -0.21 -8.49 -9.41
CA VAL A 131 0.32 -9.81 -8.99
C VAL A 131 -0.62 -10.52 -8.00
N LEU A 132 -1.75 -9.91 -7.65
CA LEU A 132 -2.78 -10.46 -6.78
C LEU A 132 -4.05 -10.81 -7.58
N ILE A 133 -4.85 -9.80 -7.95
CA ILE A 133 -6.13 -10.01 -8.63
C ILE A 133 -5.91 -10.55 -10.03
N VAL A 134 -4.97 -9.99 -10.80
CA VAL A 134 -4.72 -10.43 -12.19
C VAL A 134 -4.25 -11.89 -12.25
N ARG A 135 -3.62 -12.38 -11.18
CA ARG A 135 -3.21 -13.79 -11.07
C ARG A 135 -4.37 -14.73 -10.79
N VAL A 136 -5.39 -14.25 -10.08
CA VAL A 136 -6.62 -15.00 -9.80
C VAL A 136 -7.62 -14.91 -10.96
N HIS A 137 -7.57 -13.81 -11.71
CA HIS A 137 -8.48 -13.45 -12.80
C HIS A 137 -7.71 -13.18 -14.11
N PRO A 138 -7.28 -14.23 -14.84
CA PRO A 138 -6.48 -14.11 -16.07
C PRO A 138 -7.18 -13.33 -17.19
N GLU A 139 -8.51 -13.22 -17.17
CA GLU A 139 -9.27 -12.39 -18.10
C GLU A 139 -8.85 -10.91 -18.08
N ILE A 140 -8.40 -10.41 -16.93
CA ILE A 140 -7.87 -9.06 -16.81
C ILE A 140 -6.56 -8.93 -17.58
N LEU A 141 -5.71 -9.97 -17.51
CA LEU A 141 -4.44 -10.02 -18.20
C LEU A 141 -4.63 -10.01 -19.72
N CYS A 142 -5.58 -10.80 -20.22
CA CYS A 142 -5.94 -10.84 -21.63
C CYS A 142 -6.42 -9.47 -22.15
N GLY A 143 -7.04 -8.66 -21.29
CA GLY A 143 -7.51 -7.32 -21.62
C GLY A 143 -6.41 -6.25 -21.69
N GLN A 144 -5.15 -6.55 -21.34
CA GLN A 144 -4.06 -5.57 -21.31
C GLN A 144 -3.30 -5.42 -22.65
N GLY A 145 -3.78 -6.03 -23.73
CA GLY A 145 -3.20 -5.86 -25.07
C GLY A 145 -1.73 -6.30 -25.17
N LEU A 146 -1.29 -7.23 -24.31
CA LEU A 146 0.09 -7.69 -24.30
C LEU A 146 0.42 -8.53 -25.54
N PRO A 147 1.61 -8.37 -26.15
CA PRO A 147 2.06 -9.23 -27.24
C PRO A 147 2.03 -10.72 -26.87
N ASP A 148 1.64 -11.59 -27.81
CA ASP A 148 1.49 -13.04 -27.59
C ASP A 148 2.73 -13.70 -26.97
N GLY A 149 3.93 -13.23 -27.33
CA GLY A 149 5.20 -13.75 -26.79
C GLY A 149 5.46 -13.43 -25.31
N LEU A 150 4.70 -12.51 -24.71
CA LEU A 150 4.79 -12.13 -23.29
C LEU A 150 3.75 -12.84 -22.42
N LEU A 151 2.80 -13.58 -23.01
CA LEU A 151 1.75 -14.30 -22.26
C LEU A 151 2.22 -15.65 -21.69
N ASP A 152 3.49 -16.01 -21.85
CA ASP A 152 4.07 -17.16 -21.13
C ASP A 152 3.95 -16.95 -19.63
N GLU A 153 3.18 -17.82 -18.96
CA GLU A 153 2.81 -17.68 -17.56
C GLU A 153 4.04 -17.54 -16.64
N LYS A 154 5.10 -18.30 -16.89
CA LYS A 154 6.32 -18.22 -16.06
C LYS A 154 7.05 -16.90 -16.24
N THR A 155 7.16 -16.45 -17.48
CA THR A 155 7.89 -15.22 -17.82
C THR A 155 7.16 -13.99 -17.31
N ILE A 156 5.84 -13.92 -17.52
CA ILE A 156 5.06 -12.73 -17.17
C ILE A 156 5.04 -12.46 -15.67
N TRP A 157 4.85 -13.49 -14.85
CA TRP A 157 4.81 -13.30 -13.40
C TRP A 157 6.18 -12.91 -12.87
N ARG A 158 7.26 -13.54 -13.37
CA ARG A 158 8.63 -13.17 -13.01
C ARG A 158 8.94 -11.70 -13.32
N GLU A 159 8.50 -11.21 -14.48
CA GLU A 159 8.67 -9.81 -14.87
C GLU A 159 7.83 -8.86 -14.02
N ARG A 160 6.57 -9.21 -13.73
CA ARG A 160 5.70 -8.41 -12.86
C ARG A 160 6.21 -8.34 -11.42
N TYR A 161 6.74 -9.44 -10.88
CA TYR A 161 7.37 -9.44 -9.56
C TYR A 161 8.57 -8.50 -9.54
N ARG A 162 9.46 -8.60 -10.53
CA ARG A 162 10.60 -7.69 -10.67
C ARG A 162 10.14 -6.22 -10.77
N GLY A 163 9.14 -5.93 -11.60
CA GLY A 163 8.60 -4.58 -11.77
C GLY A 163 7.89 -4.03 -10.54
N SER A 164 7.31 -4.90 -9.71
CA SER A 164 6.66 -4.53 -8.43
C SER A 164 7.65 -4.38 -7.28
N GLY A 165 8.95 -4.64 -7.53
CA GLY A 165 9.99 -4.64 -6.50
C GLY A 165 10.00 -5.88 -5.61
N GLU A 166 9.31 -6.96 -6.00
CA GLU A 166 9.43 -8.25 -5.33
C GLU A 166 10.64 -9.03 -5.90
N PRO A 167 11.49 -9.61 -5.04
CA PRO A 167 12.54 -10.50 -5.51
C PRO A 167 11.91 -11.69 -6.23
N SER A 168 12.44 -12.00 -7.42
CA SER A 168 11.98 -13.15 -8.21
C SER A 168 12.07 -14.41 -7.36
N LEU A 169 10.93 -15.00 -7.01
CA LEU A 169 10.86 -16.31 -6.39
C LEU A 169 11.36 -17.33 -7.42
N SER A 170 12.62 -17.75 -7.27
CA SER A 170 13.23 -18.87 -7.99
C SER A 170 12.80 -20.20 -7.38
#